data_AF-A0A378CDP8-F1
#
_entry.id   AF-A0A378CDP8-F1
#
_cell.length_a   1.000
_cell.length_b   1.000
_cell.length_c   1.000
_cell.angle_alpha   90.00
_cell.angle_beta   90.00
_cell.angle_gamma   90.00
#
_symmetry.space_group_name_H-M   'P 1'
#
loop_
_entity.id
_entity.type
_entity.pdbx_description
1 polymer ?
#
loop_
_entity_poly.entity_id
_entity_poly.type
_entity_poly.pdbx_seq_one_letter_code
_entity_poly.pdbx_strand_id
1 'polypeptide(L)' 'MINLIGTDLNYDWLKLPLVHLHWYDKEVRPGRKVGHLNLTDSDTDRLSATLEAIKPLLPPEYTSGLFWAQSQLS' A
#
# COMPACT_ATOMS: atom_id res chain seq x y z
N MET A 1 4.54 4.80 3.54
CA MET A 1 3.16 4.67 4.06
C MET A 1 2.19 4.89 2.92
N ILE A 2 1.25 3.96 2.70
CA ILE A 2 0.18 4.06 1.69
C ILE A 2 -1.15 4.21 2.46
N ASN A 3 -1.87 5.31 2.29
CA ASN A 3 -3.16 5.52 2.96
C ASN A 3 -4.28 4.82 2.19
N LEU A 4 -5.08 3.99 2.86
CA LEU A 4 -6.24 3.34 2.25
C LEU A 4 -7.44 4.30 2.30
N ILE A 5 -7.88 4.77 1.14
CA ILE A 5 -8.94 5.77 0.96
C ILE A 5 -10.13 5.13 0.22
N GLY A 6 -11.24 4.91 0.93
CA GLY A 6 -12.45 4.33 0.35
C GLY A 6 -12.27 2.96 -0.29
N THR A 7 -11.20 2.25 0.06
CA THR A 7 -10.82 0.95 -0.50
C THR A 7 -11.22 -0.15 0.47
N ASP A 8 -11.84 -1.21 -0.05
CA ASP A 8 -12.19 -2.39 0.74
C ASP A 8 -10.95 -3.09 1.31
N LEU A 9 -11.13 -3.77 2.44
CA LEU A 9 -10.08 -4.55 3.07
C LEU A 9 -9.71 -5.74 2.18
N ASN A 10 -8.43 -5.87 1.85
CA ASN A 10 -7.90 -7.01 1.11
C ASN A 10 -6.76 -7.68 1.90
N TYR A 11 -7.00 -8.89 2.39
CA TYR A 11 -5.99 -9.63 3.15
C TYR A 11 -4.83 -10.15 2.30
N ASP A 12 -4.94 -10.12 0.96
CA ASP A 12 -3.82 -10.48 0.07
C ASP A 12 -2.63 -9.55 0.23
N TRP A 13 -2.83 -8.32 0.72
CA TRP A 13 -1.72 -7.43 1.07
C TRP A 13 -0.75 -8.07 2.09
N LEU A 14 -1.27 -8.90 3.01
CA LEU A 14 -0.48 -9.56 4.04
C LEU A 14 0.37 -10.73 3.51
N LYS A 15 0.17 -11.14 2.25
CA LYS A 15 1.04 -12.11 1.58
C LYS A 15 2.41 -11.50 1.26
N LEU A 16 2.53 -10.17 1.24
CA LEU A 16 3.78 -9.47 1.03
C LEU A 16 4.45 -9.21 2.39
N PRO A 17 5.64 -9.78 2.66
CA PRO A 17 6.19 -9.84 4.03
C PRO A 17 6.58 -8.48 4.61
N LEU A 18 6.82 -7.47 3.78
CA LEU A 18 7.16 -6.11 4.22
C LEU A 18 5.92 -5.26 4.51
N VAL A 19 4.72 -5.75 4.21
CA VAL A 19 3.48 -4.97 4.36
C VAL A 19 2.90 -5.16 5.75
N HIS A 20 2.79 -4.04 6.47
CA HIS A 20 2.11 -3.96 7.75
C HIS A 20 0.77 -3.22 7.59
N LEU A 21 -0.33 -3.95 7.76
CA LEU A 21 -1.68 -3.38 7.72
C LEU A 21 -2.04 -2.72 9.05
N HIS A 22 -2.48 -1.48 8.98
CA HIS A 22 -3.16 -0.77 10.06
C HIS A 22 -4.58 -0.44 9.62
N TRP A 23 -5.53 -1.31 9.97
CA TRP A 23 -6.95 -1.13 9.68
C TRP A 23 -7.64 -0.34 10.79
N TYR A 24 -8.50 0.62 10.45
CA TYR A 24 -9.17 1.48 11.44
C TYR A 24 -10.56 1.01 11.84
N ASP A 25 -11.04 -0.10 11.30
CA ASP A 25 -12.38 -0.64 11.55
C ASP A 25 -13.50 0.41 11.32
N LYS A 26 -13.35 1.16 10.22
CA LYS A 26 -14.33 2.16 9.78
C LYS A 26 -15.10 1.63 8.59
N GLU A 27 -16.39 1.95 8.54
CA GLU A 27 -17.20 1.75 7.33
C GLU A 27 -16.55 2.41 6.11
N VAL A 28 -16.42 1.63 5.04
CA VAL A 28 -15.81 2.03 3.77
C VAL A 28 -16.75 2.97 3.01
N ARG A 29 -16.25 4.17 2.68
CA ARG A 29 -16.97 5.19 1.89
C ARG A 29 -15.99 5.91 0.96
N PRO A 30 -16.41 6.36 -0.23
CA PRO A 30 -15.56 7.12 -1.14
C PRO A 30 -14.88 8.32 -0.43
N GLY A 31 -13.57 8.48 -0.64
CA GLY A 31 -12.78 9.56 -0.04
C GLY A 31 -12.47 9.43 1.45
N ARG A 32 -12.98 8.40 2.15
CA ARG A 32 -12.74 8.21 3.59
C ARG A 32 -11.45 7.43 3.84
N LYS A 33 -10.59 7.91 4.73
CA LYS A 33 -9.43 7.15 5.20
C LYS A 33 -9.87 6.01 6.14
N VAL A 34 -9.67 4.77 5.69
CA VAL A 34 -10.09 3.54 6.39
C VAL A 34 -8.93 2.75 6.98
N GLY A 35 -7.70 3.08 6.59
CA GLY A 35 -6.49 2.46 7.13
C GLY A 35 -5.24 2.96 6.45
N HIS A 36 -4.13 2.25 6.66
CA HIS A 36 -2.91 2.43 5.88
C HIS A 36 -2.04 1.17 5.89
N LEU A 37 -1.14 1.10 4.91
CA LEU A 37 -0.09 0.10 4.80
C LEU A 37 1.26 0.75 5.04
N ASN A 38 2.03 0.21 5.97
CA ASN A 38 3.44 0.56 6.13
C ASN A 38 4.31 -0.49 5.45
N LEU A 39 5.35 -0.01 4.78
CA LEU A 39 6.41 -0.83 4.19
C LEU A 39 7.74 -0.24 4.68
N THR A 40 8.62 -1.09 5.19
CA THR A 40 9.94 -0.70 5.68
C THR A 40 10.92 -1.85 5.47
N ASP A 41 12.11 -1.52 4.97
CA ASP A 41 13.25 -2.42 4.85
C ASP A 41 14.50 -1.54 4.74
N SER A 42 15.65 -2.06 5.15
CA SER A 42 16.95 -1.43 4.90
C SER A 42 17.40 -1.57 3.44
N ASP A 43 16.85 -2.54 2.72
CA ASP A 43 17.13 -2.84 1.32
C ASP A 43 16.09 -2.17 0.43
N THR A 44 16.53 -1.15 -0.32
CA THR A 44 15.69 -0.37 -1.22
C THR A 44 15.21 -1.17 -2.42
N ASP A 45 15.96 -2.18 -2.89
CA ASP A 45 15.54 -3.06 -3.98
C ASP A 45 14.38 -3.94 -3.54
N ARG A 46 14.42 -4.48 -2.31
CA ARG A 46 13.28 -5.23 -1.74
C ARG A 46 12.04 -4.36 -1.53
N LEU A 47 12.22 -3.10 -1.10
CA LEU A 47 11.12 -2.14 -1.03
C LEU A 47 10.51 -1.87 -2.40
N SER A 48 11.35 -1.60 -3.41
CA SER A 48 10.91 -1.34 -4.78
C SER A 48 10.15 -2.54 -5.37
N ALA A 49 10.68 -3.75 -5.18
CA ALA A 49 10.03 -5.00 -5.62
C ALA A 49 8.68 -5.23 -4.93
N THR A 50 8.56 -4.89 -3.64
CA THR A 50 7.30 -5.00 -2.91
C THR A 50 6.28 -3.96 -3.38
N LEU A 51 6.72 -2.74 -3.74
CA LEU A 51 5.86 -1.72 -4.34
C LEU A 51 5.31 -2.15 -5.71
N GLU A 52 6.10 -2.86 -6.54
CA GLU A 52 5.58 -3.48 -7.77
C GLU A 52 4.60 -4.62 -7.45
N ALA A 53 4.94 -5.49 -6.50
CA ALA A 53 4.12 -6.65 -6.17
C ALA A 53 2.76 -6.28 -5.56
N ILE A 54 2.66 -5.14 -4.85
CA ILE A 54 1.40 -4.68 -4.26
C ILE A 54 0.50 -3.93 -5.25
N LYS A 55 1.07 -3.37 -6.32
CA LYS A 55 0.34 -2.62 -7.35
C LYS A 55 -0.91 -3.33 -7.90
N PRO A 56 -0.89 -4.61 -8.29
CA PRO A 56 -2.10 -5.30 -8.76
C PRO A 56 -3.13 -5.60 -7.65
N LEU A 57 -2.76 -5.44 -6.38
CA LEU A 57 -3.62 -5.68 -5.23
C LEU A 57 -4.33 -4.40 -4.74
N LEU A 58 -4.03 -3.25 -5.35
CA LEU A 58 -4.60 -1.96 -5.04
C LEU A 58 -5.42 -1.43 -6.23
N PRO A 59 -6.45 -0.62 -5.97
CA PRO A 59 -7.18 0.07 -7.04
C PRO A 59 -6.26 0.91 -7.95
N PRO A 60 -6.62 1.11 -9.24
CA PRO A 60 -5.77 1.79 -10.21
C PRO A 60 -5.30 3.19 -9.81
N GLU A 61 -6.13 3.92 -9.05
CA GLU A 61 -5.84 5.28 -8.56
C GLU A 61 -4.60 5.37 -7.67
N TYR A 62 -4.13 4.26 -7.10
CA TYR A 62 -2.89 4.22 -6.30
C TYR A 62 -1.62 4.20 -7.16
N THR A 63 -1.73 3.87 -8.45
CA THR A 63 -0.58 3.62 -9.34
C THR A 63 0.39 4.80 -9.40
N SER A 64 -0.12 6.03 -9.50
CA SER A 64 0.73 7.22 -9.56
C SER A 64 1.50 7.46 -8.26
N GLY A 65 0.86 7.19 -7.11
CA GLY A 65 1.48 7.29 -5.79
C GLY A 65 2.55 6.23 -5.57
N LEU A 66 2.33 4.99 -6.05
CA LEU A 66 3.32 3.91 -6.00
C LEU A 66 4.54 4.25 -6.85
N PHE A 67 4.31 4.70 -8.09
CA PHE A 67 5.40 5.12 -8.99
C PHE A 67 6.22 6.26 -8.40
N TRP A 68 5.54 7.27 -7.83
CA TRP A 68 6.23 8.34 -7.11
C TRP A 68 7.05 7.78 -5.93
N ALA A 69 6.49 6.88 -5.12
CA ALA A 69 7.21 6.32 -3.97
C ALA A 69 8.47 5.54 -4.41
N GLN A 70 8.39 4.77 -5.49
CA GLN A 70 9.52 4.03 -6.05
C GLN A 70 10.62 4.96 -6.57
N SER A 71 10.25 6.10 -7.19
CA SER A 71 11.23 7.07 -7.69
C SER A 71 11.99 7.80 -6.58
N GLN A 72 11.57 7.67 -5.32
CA GLN A 72 12.29 8.21 -4.15
C GLN A 72 13.27 7.21 -3.51
N LEU A 73 13.31 5.96 -3.99
CA LEU A 73 14.20 4.92 -3.45
C LEU A 73 15.61 4.94 -4.07
N SER A 74 15.86 5.88 -5.01
CA SER A 74 17.13 6.10 -5.71
C SER A 74 17.92 7.28 -5.15
#